data_AF-A0A7V5N2V3-F1
#
_entry.id   AF-A0A7V5N2V3-F1
#
_cell.length_a   1.000
_cell.length_b   1.000
_cell.length_c   1.000
_cell.angle_alpha   90.00
_cell.angle_beta   90.00
_cell.angle_gamma   90.00
#
_symmetry.space_group_name_H-M   'P 1'
#
loop_
_entity.id
_entity.type
_entity.pdbx_description
1 polymer ?
#
loop_
_entity_poly.entity_id
_entity_poly.type
_entity_poly.pdbx_seq_one_letter_code
_entity_poly.pdbx_strand_id
1 'polypeptide(L)' 'MACVYMAESVRSLPSEIQQLIEVREWDMRTLEGFLRFKELNVRSLPSLALNEELVFEALIPGQEELIREILARSGHRYE' A
#
# COMPACT_ATOMS: atom_id res chain seq x y z
N MET A 1 -6.59 13.70 5.86
CA MET A 1 -5.15 14.03 5.73
C MET A 1 -4.26 12.79 5.80
N ALA A 2 -4.44 11.88 6.75
CA ALA A 2 -3.64 10.64 6.84
C ALA A 2 -3.61 9.79 5.55
N CYS A 3 -4.74 9.65 4.83
CA CYS A 3 -4.77 8.93 3.55
C CYS A 3 -3.90 9.55 2.47
N VAL A 4 -3.77 10.88 2.46
CA VAL A 4 -2.90 11.57 1.50
C VAL A 4 -1.44 11.21 1.81
N TYR A 5 -1.03 11.22 3.08
CA TYR A 5 0.33 10.85 3.46
C TYR A 5 0.66 9.37 3.20
N MET A 6 -0.33 8.47 3.32
CA MET A 6 -0.16 7.07 2.89
C MET A 6 0.03 6.95 1.38
N ALA A 7 -0.73 7.68 0.56
CA ALA A 7 -0.52 7.68 -0.88
C ALA A 7 0.86 8.26 -1.24
N GLU A 8 1.28 9.35 -0.57
CA GLU A 8 2.59 9.95 -0.78
C GLU A 8 3.75 9.03 -0.34
N SER A 9 3.58 8.18 0.67
CA SER A 9 4.63 7.20 1.03
C SER A 9 4.88 6.18 -0.09
N VAL A 10 3.87 5.86 -0.91
CA VAL A 10 4.04 5.02 -2.11
C VAL A 10 4.62 5.82 -3.27
N ARG A 11 4.11 7.03 -3.53
CA ARG A 11 4.57 7.86 -4.67
C ARG A 11 6.01 8.36 -4.53
N SER A 12 6.50 8.46 -3.30
CA SER A 12 7.89 8.87 -3.00
C SER A 12 8.91 7.74 -3.06
N LEU A 13 8.48 6.50 -3.35
CA LEU A 13 9.39 5.37 -3.49
C LEU A 13 10.42 5.61 -4.60
N PRO A 14 11.64 5.05 -4.49
CA PRO A 14 12.64 5.11 -5.55
C PRO A 14 12.13 4.58 -6.89
N SER A 15 12.69 5.09 -7.99
CA SER A 15 12.25 4.76 -9.33
C SER A 15 12.32 3.25 -9.64
N GLU A 16 13.36 2.58 -9.15
CA GLU A 16 13.54 1.13 -9.32
C GLU A 16 12.41 0.34 -8.65
N ILE A 17 11.89 0.83 -7.53
CA ILE A 17 10.78 0.16 -6.80
C ILE A 17 9.45 0.46 -7.47
N GLN A 18 9.23 1.70 -7.93
CA GLN A 18 8.02 2.06 -8.65
C GLN A 18 7.82 1.25 -9.93
N GLN A 19 8.91 0.83 -10.59
CA GLN A 19 8.85 -0.04 -11.77
C GLN A 19 8.41 -1.48 -11.45
N LEU A 20 8.43 -1.89 -10.18
CA LEU A 20 8.03 -3.23 -9.74
C LEU A 20 6.56 -3.34 -9.34
N ILE A 21 5.85 -2.21 -9.22
CA ILE A 21 4.50 -2.16 -8.66
C ILE A 21 3.50 -1.47 -9.58
N GLU A 22 2.25 -1.92 -9.52
CA GLU A 22 1.10 -1.18 -10.04
C GLU A 22 0.35 -0.58 -8.84
N VAL A 23 0.16 0.74 -8.83
CA VAL A 23 -0.52 1.44 -7.74
C VAL A 23 -1.97 1.69 -8.10
N ARG A 24 -2.88 1.30 -7.22
CA ARG A 24 -4.32 1.60 -7.30
C ARG A 24 -4.80 2.23 -6.02
N GLU A 25 -5.56 3.31 -6.14
CA GLU A 25 -6.15 4.03 -5.02
C GLU A 25 -7.67 3.83 -5.03
N TRP A 26 -8.23 3.49 -3.88
CA TRP A 26 -9.67 3.35 -3.70
C TRP A 26 -10.19 4.35 -2.68
N ASP A 27 -11.36 4.92 -2.98
CA ASP A 27 -12.06 5.84 -2.08
C ASP A 27 -13.21 5.12 -1.39
N MET A 28 -13.16 5.03 -0.05
CA MET A 28 -14.21 4.38 0.75
C MET A 28 -15.59 5.04 0.60
N ARG A 29 -15.66 6.27 0.08
CA ARG A 29 -16.91 7.00 -0.16
C ARG A 29 -17.62 6.51 -1.43
N THR A 30 -16.94 5.70 -2.25
CA THR A 30 -17.50 5.07 -3.45
C THR A 30 -17.93 3.64 -3.15
N LEU A 31 -18.91 3.11 -3.90
CA LEU A 31 -19.36 1.73 -3.75
C LEU A 31 -18.23 0.73 -4.04
N GLU A 32 -17.45 0.97 -5.10
CA GLU A 32 -16.31 0.13 -5.47
C GLU A 32 -15.27 0.09 -4.34
N GLY A 33 -14.85 1.25 -3.83
CA GLY A 33 -13.88 1.32 -2.75
C GLY A 33 -14.39 0.69 -1.45
N PHE A 34 -15.67 0.84 -1.13
CA PHE A 34 -16.29 0.18 0.02
C PHE A 34 -16.28 -1.35 -0.10
N LEU A 35 -16.61 -1.88 -1.28
CA LEU A 35 -16.55 -3.33 -1.53
C LEU A 35 -15.11 -3.83 -1.40
N ARG A 36 -14.14 -3.09 -1.96
CA ARG A 36 -12.74 -3.50 -1.89
C ARG A 36 -12.18 -3.45 -0.46
N PHE A 37 -12.60 -2.47 0.33
CA PHE A 37 -12.27 -2.36 1.76
C PHE A 37 -12.78 -3.57 2.55
N LYS A 38 -14.00 -4.06 2.24
CA LYS A 38 -14.55 -5.28 2.83
C LYS A 38 -13.79 -6.54 2.41
N GLU A 39 -13.49 -6.68 1.13
CA GLU A 39 -12.76 -7.85 0.59
C GLU A 39 -11.38 -8.00 1.22
N LEU A 40 -10.68 -6.88 1.42
CA LEU A 40 -9.36 -6.83 2.05
C LEU A 40 -9.42 -6.88 3.60
N ASN A 41 -10.61 -7.05 4.19
CA ASN A 41 -10.86 -7.11 5.65
C ASN A 41 -10.28 -5.91 6.43
N VAL A 42 -10.29 -4.74 5.81
CA VAL A 42 -9.75 -3.52 6.42
C VAL A 42 -10.68 -3.01 7.51
N ARG A 43 -10.11 -2.51 8.60
CA ARG A 43 -10.79 -2.00 9.79
C ARG A 43 -10.56 -0.51 9.99
N SER A 44 -9.42 0.02 9.56
CA SER A 44 -9.07 1.43 9.77
C SER A 44 -8.27 2.04 8.63
N LEU A 45 -8.62 3.26 8.24
CA LEU A 45 -7.84 4.05 7.28
C LEU A 45 -6.76 4.90 7.97
N PRO A 46 -5.67 5.26 7.26
CA PRO A 46 -5.31 4.75 5.93
C PRO A 46 -4.82 3.31 5.99
N SER A 47 -4.85 2.63 4.84
CA SER A 47 -4.46 1.23 4.75
C SER A 47 -3.80 0.97 3.41
N LEU A 48 -2.87 0.03 3.40
CA LEU A 48 -2.12 -0.35 2.21
C LEU A 48 -2.10 -1.87 2.10
N ALA A 49 -2.53 -2.37 0.96
CA ALA A 49 -2.47 -3.77 0.61
C ALA A 49 -1.45 -4.00 -0.49
N LEU A 50 -0.68 -5.08 -0.39
CA LEU A 50 0.26 -5.54 -1.41
C LEU A 50 -0.20 -6.92 -1.87
N ASN A 51 -0.36 -7.12 -3.18
CA ASN A 51 -0.82 -8.39 -3.76
C ASN A 51 -2.11 -8.93 -3.08
N GLU A 52 -3.10 -8.07 -2.90
CA GLU A 52 -4.39 -8.39 -2.25
C GLU A 52 -4.32 -8.76 -0.75
N GLU A 53 -3.16 -8.61 -0.12
CA GLU A 53 -2.96 -8.81 1.30
C GLU A 53 -2.86 -7.45 2.02
N LEU A 54 -3.64 -7.23 3.08
CA LEU A 54 -3.52 -6.05 3.92
C LEU A 54 -2.19 -6.10 4.71
N VAL A 55 -1.28 -5.15 4.43
CA VAL A 55 0.07 -5.12 5.05
C VAL A 55 0.19 -4.02 6.09
N PHE A 56 -0.35 -2.83 5.80
CA PHE A 56 -0.31 -1.70 6.72
C PHE A 56 -1.71 -1.17 6.98
N GLU A 57 -1.98 -0.82 8.24
CA GLU A 57 -3.27 -0.30 8.67
C GLU A 57 -3.07 0.74 9.77
N ALA A 58 -3.78 1.88 9.65
CA ALA A 58 -3.79 3.02 10.58
C ALA A 58 -2.45 3.77 10.75
N LEU A 59 -1.31 3.10 10.52
CA LEU A 59 0.03 3.66 10.56
C LEU A 59 0.63 3.71 9.16
N ILE A 60 1.24 4.85 8.83
CA ILE A 60 1.95 5.03 7.57
C ILE A 60 3.34 4.42 7.71
N PRO A 61 3.74 3.48 6.84
CA PRO A 61 5.04 2.83 6.93
C PRO A 61 6.18 3.80 6.61
N GLY A 62 7.36 3.51 7.15
CA GLY A 62 8.60 4.15 6.71
C GLY A 62 8.98 3.69 5.29
N GLN A 63 9.81 4.48 4.60
CA GLN A 63 10.27 4.15 3.24
C GLN A 63 10.99 2.79 3.19
N GLU A 64 11.94 2.55 4.09
CA GLU A 64 12.69 1.29 4.12
C GLU A 64 11.79 0.07 4.37
N GLU A 65 10.82 0.19 5.27
CA GLU A 65 9.88 -0.88 5.60
C GLU A 65 8.99 -1.22 4.40
N LEU A 66 8.41 -0.21 3.76
CA LEU A 66 7.59 -0.39 2.57
C LEU A 66 8.38 -1.03 1.42
N ILE A 67 9.62 -0.58 1.19
CA ILE A 67 10.51 -1.15 0.17
C ILE A 67 10.80 -2.63 0.45
N ARG A 68 11.13 -2.97 1.71
CA ARG A 68 11.41 -4.36 2.11
C ARG A 68 10.20 -5.27 1.85
N GLU A 69 9.00 -4.84 2.22
CA GLU A 69 7.77 -5.62 2.01
C GLU A 69 7.44 -5.83 0.52
N ILE A 70 7.71 -4.82 -0.32
CA ILE A 70 7.55 -4.93 -1.78
C ILE A 70 8.55 -5.93 -2.35
N LEU A 71 9.82 -5.84 -1.98
CA LEU A 71 10.87 -6.69 -2.55
C LEU A 71 10.78 -8.15 -2.08
N ALA A 72 10.42 -8.36 -0.82
CA ALA A 72 10.14 -9.70 -0.30
C ALA A 72 9.06 -10.42 -1.13
N ARG A 73 8.11 -9.68 -1.70
CA ARG A 73 7.01 -10.21 -2.53
C ARG A 73 7.34 -10.29 -4.02
N SER A 74 8.28 -9.50 -4.52
CA SER A 74 8.70 -9.55 -5.93
C SER A 74 9.73 -10.64 -6.22
N GLY A 75 10.17 -11.39 -5.20
CA GLY A 75 11.20 -12.43 -5.34
C GLY A 75 12.62 -11.88 -5.44
N HIS A 76 12.80 -10.57 -5.26
CA HIS A 76 14.10 -9.92 -5.15
C HIS A 76 14.58 -10.01 -3.71
N ARG A 77 15.62 -10.81 -3.45
CA ARG A 77 16.27 -10.84 -2.14
C ARG A 77 17.11 -9.58 -1.99
N TYR A 78 16.82 -8.79 -0.95
CA TYR A 78 17.76 -7.77 -0.47
C TYR A 78 19.00 -8.52 0.07
N GLU A 79 20.17 -8.31 -0.54
CA GLU A 79 21.47 -8.69 0.02
C GLU A 79 21.96 -7.62 1.00
#